data_AF-A0A7S2I1I5-F1
#
_entry.id   AF-A0A7S2I1I5-F1
#
_cell.length_a   1.000
_cell.length_b   1.000
_cell.length_c   1.000
_cell.angle_alpha   90.00
_cell.angle_beta   90.00
_cell.angle_gamma   90.00
#
_symmetry.space_group_name_H-M   'P 1'
#
loop_
_entity.id
_entity.type
_entity.pdbx_description
1 polymer ?
#
loop_
_entity_poly.entity_id
_entity_poly.type
_entity_poly.pdbx_seq_one_letter_code
_entity_poly.pdbx_strand_id
1 'polypeptide(L)'
;GQRYSPFIVYQMMQFSLHNGICKETSTALGFCSFVLCGSMKDYMGSQRIGHLALLLVERMEAQEFLPRVHVTVYSGVFAWIRQTKLNLGPLLEGYKVGMRSGDNEYAFISGGGYCSMGFVCGKELTTLENDTRTFMKQMIEYKQETSYHICCPLWQLQLNLMGRSDDPAHLTGEALDLERSI
;
A
#
# COMPACT_ATOMS: atom_id res chain seq x y z
N GLY A 1 7.42 -0.61 -15.88
CA GLY A 1 7.16 -1.54 -14.76
C GLY A 1 6.09 -2.58 -15.07
N GLN A 2 4.83 -2.16 -15.26
CA GLN A 2 3.65 -3.06 -15.21
C GLN A 2 3.57 -4.18 -16.27
N ARG A 3 4.26 -4.08 -17.41
CA ARG A 3 4.14 -5.05 -18.52
C ARG A 3 4.72 -6.44 -18.20
N TYR A 4 5.68 -6.53 -17.27
CA TYR A 4 6.36 -7.79 -16.92
C TYR A 4 5.92 -8.39 -15.59
N SER A 5 5.07 -7.69 -14.82
CA SER A 5 4.65 -8.13 -13.48
C SER A 5 4.02 -9.54 -13.46
N PRO A 6 3.11 -9.91 -14.40
CA PRO A 6 2.56 -11.27 -14.41
C PRO A 6 3.62 -12.35 -14.65
N PHE A 7 4.63 -12.06 -15.48
CA PHE A 7 5.71 -13.00 -15.78
C PHE A 7 6.63 -13.22 -14.57
N ILE A 8 7.02 -12.14 -13.88
CA ILE A 8 7.86 -12.23 -12.67
C ILE A 8 7.14 -13.03 -11.59
N VAL A 9 5.86 -12.72 -11.34
CA VAL A 9 5.07 -13.41 -10.33
C VAL A 9 4.87 -14.88 -10.67
N TYR A 10 4.65 -15.20 -11.96
CA TYR A 10 4.62 -16.59 -12.42
C TYR A 10 5.93 -17.33 -12.12
N GLN A 11 7.09 -16.71 -12.39
CA GLN A 11 8.40 -17.29 -12.08
C GLN A 11 8.60 -17.51 -10.57
N MET A 12 8.22 -16.54 -9.73
CA MET A 12 8.28 -16.67 -8.26
C MET A 12 7.44 -17.85 -7.76
N MET A 13 6.24 -18.03 -8.33
CA MET A 13 5.35 -19.14 -7.99
C MET A 13 5.91 -20.49 -8.48
N GLN A 14 6.42 -20.56 -9.71
CA GLN A 14 7.05 -21.77 -10.25
C GLN A 14 8.25 -22.20 -9.39
N PHE A 15 9.10 -21.25 -8.98
CA PHE A 15 10.24 -21.54 -8.14
C PHE A 15 9.83 -22.08 -6.77
N SER A 16 8.81 -21.49 -6.14
CA SER A 16 8.28 -21.96 -4.85
C SER A 16 7.62 -23.35 -4.95
N LEU A 17 6.94 -23.64 -6.07
CA LEU A 17 6.32 -24.95 -6.27
C LEU A 17 7.35 -26.05 -6.56
N HIS A 18 8.44 -25.71 -7.26
CA HIS A 18 9.49 -26.67 -7.60
C HIS A 18 10.45 -26.96 -6.44
N ASN A 19 10.84 -25.93 -5.69
CA ASN A 19 11.88 -26.03 -4.66
C ASN A 19 11.32 -26.12 -3.23
N GLY A 20 9.99 -26.02 -3.07
CA GLY A 20 9.32 -25.99 -1.78
C GLY A 20 8.99 -24.58 -1.30
N ILE A 21 8.08 -24.52 -0.33
CA ILE A 21 7.55 -23.28 0.22
C ILE A 21 8.50 -22.74 1.29
N CYS A 22 8.90 -21.48 1.14
CA CYS A 22 9.73 -20.75 2.11
C CYS A 22 9.02 -19.46 2.57
N LYS A 23 9.64 -18.70 3.49
CA LYS A 23 9.06 -17.46 4.02
C LYS A 23 8.73 -16.46 2.91
N GLU A 24 9.60 -16.34 1.90
CA GLU A 24 9.48 -15.47 0.74
C GLU A 24 8.28 -15.83 -0.15
N THR A 25 7.83 -17.10 -0.12
CA THR A 25 6.63 -17.54 -0.86
C THR A 25 5.39 -16.75 -0.42
N SER A 26 5.33 -16.24 0.80
CA SER A 26 4.24 -15.37 1.26
C SER A 26 4.11 -14.10 0.42
N THR A 27 5.26 -13.49 0.09
CA THR A 27 5.33 -12.31 -0.77
C THR A 27 4.95 -12.66 -2.21
N ALA A 28 5.42 -13.81 -2.72
CA ALA A 28 5.03 -14.28 -4.06
C ALA A 28 3.51 -14.47 -4.19
N LEU A 29 2.87 -15.07 -3.18
CA LEU A 29 1.42 -15.22 -3.10
C LEU A 29 0.70 -13.87 -3.02
N GLY A 30 1.20 -12.92 -2.22
CA GLY A 30 0.66 -11.56 -2.15
C GLY A 30 0.63 -10.87 -3.52
N PHE A 31 1.74 -10.92 -4.26
CA PHE A 31 1.79 -10.38 -5.63
C PHE A 31 0.93 -11.15 -6.62
N CYS A 32 0.83 -12.48 -6.49
CA CYS A 32 -0.08 -13.30 -7.29
C CYS A 32 -1.54 -12.86 -7.08
N SER A 33 -1.95 -12.66 -5.84
CA SER A 33 -3.27 -12.14 -5.49
C SER A 33 -3.53 -10.76 -6.13
N PHE A 34 -2.54 -9.86 -6.07
CA PHE A 34 -2.63 -8.53 -6.66
C PHE A 34 -2.78 -8.56 -8.20
N VAL A 35 -1.97 -9.37 -8.89
CA VAL A 35 -2.04 -9.53 -10.35
C VAL A 35 -3.37 -10.15 -10.78
N LEU A 36 -3.84 -11.18 -10.06
CA LEU A 36 -5.16 -11.78 -10.31
C LEU A 36 -6.27 -10.73 -10.21
N CYS A 37 -6.16 -9.77 -9.28
CA CYS A 37 -7.20 -8.79 -9.00
C CYS A 37 -7.21 -7.69 -10.05
N GLY A 38 -6.03 -7.09 -10.30
CA GLY A 38 -5.90 -5.93 -11.19
C GLY A 38 -5.89 -6.29 -12.67
N SER A 39 -5.14 -7.33 -13.07
CA SER A 39 -4.93 -7.66 -14.48
C SER A 39 -5.93 -8.69 -14.99
N MET A 40 -6.23 -9.72 -14.19
CA MET A 40 -7.11 -10.82 -14.61
C MET A 40 -8.57 -10.63 -14.16
N LYS A 41 -8.83 -9.67 -13.26
CA LYS A 41 -10.15 -9.40 -12.65
C LYS A 41 -10.78 -10.63 -11.99
N ASP A 42 -9.96 -11.59 -11.55
CA ASP A 42 -10.41 -12.76 -10.80
C ASP A 42 -10.44 -12.44 -9.31
N TYR A 43 -11.51 -11.77 -8.88
CA TYR A 43 -11.65 -11.33 -7.49
C TYR A 43 -11.72 -12.48 -6.49
N MET A 44 -12.33 -13.60 -6.86
CA MET A 44 -12.46 -14.78 -6.00
C MET A 44 -11.12 -15.50 -5.84
N GLY A 45 -10.40 -15.70 -6.94
CA GLY A 45 -9.05 -16.24 -6.94
C GLY A 45 -8.09 -15.35 -6.16
N SER A 46 -8.13 -14.03 -6.39
CA SER A 46 -7.36 -13.06 -5.63
C SER A 46 -7.64 -13.14 -4.14
N GLN A 47 -8.91 -13.16 -3.73
CA GLN A 47 -9.27 -13.26 -2.33
C GLN A 47 -8.68 -14.52 -1.70
N ARG A 48 -8.83 -15.67 -2.35
CA ARG A 48 -8.32 -16.95 -1.85
C ARG A 48 -6.79 -16.94 -1.71
N ILE A 49 -6.08 -16.47 -2.73
CA ILE A 49 -4.61 -16.41 -2.71
C ILE A 49 -4.10 -15.36 -1.70
N GLY A 50 -4.81 -14.24 -1.52
CA GLY A 50 -4.47 -13.21 -0.55
C GLY A 50 -4.57 -13.72 0.89
N HIS A 51 -5.63 -14.48 1.21
CA HIS A 51 -5.72 -15.15 2.52
C HIS A 51 -4.61 -16.19 2.72
N LEU A 52 -4.24 -16.94 1.67
CA LEU A 52 -3.13 -17.90 1.75
C LEU A 52 -1.79 -17.19 2.02
N ALA A 53 -1.56 -16.02 1.41
CA ALA A 53 -0.37 -15.21 1.67
C ALA A 53 -0.28 -14.78 3.14
N LEU A 54 -1.39 -14.28 3.70
CA LEU A 54 -1.47 -13.87 5.12
C LEU A 54 -1.24 -15.06 6.06
N LEU A 55 -1.92 -16.19 5.82
CA LEU A 55 -1.76 -17.40 6.61
C LEU A 55 -0.33 -17.93 6.59
N LEU A 56 0.35 -17.80 5.45
CA LEU A 56 1.73 -18.27 5.32
C LEU A 56 2.71 -17.42 6.14
N VAL A 57 2.50 -16.10 6.22
CA VAL A 57 3.28 -15.22 7.11
C VAL A 57 3.17 -15.67 8.56
N GLU A 58 1.94 -15.93 9.02
CA GLU A 58 1.69 -16.38 10.38
C GLU A 58 2.33 -17.73 10.67
N ARG A 59 2.09 -18.72 9.79
CA ARG A 59 2.56 -20.09 10.00
C ARG A 59 4.08 -20.24 9.94
N MET A 60 4.76 -19.40 9.16
CA MET A 60 6.22 -19.47 9.00
C MET A 60 6.98 -18.49 9.89
N GLU A 61 6.29 -17.76 10.75
CA GLU A 61 6.90 -16.72 11.59
C GLU A 61 7.77 -15.78 10.74
N ALA A 62 7.15 -15.26 9.66
CA ALA A 62 7.80 -14.51 8.59
C ALA A 62 7.41 -13.02 8.63
N GLN A 63 7.35 -12.43 9.83
CA GLN A 63 6.85 -11.08 10.09
C GLN A 63 7.64 -10.01 9.34
N GLU A 64 8.89 -10.26 9.00
CA GLU A 64 9.71 -9.40 8.15
C GLU A 64 9.08 -9.15 6.76
N PHE A 65 8.25 -10.07 6.25
CA PHE A 65 7.54 -9.95 4.96
C PHE A 65 6.12 -9.40 5.08
N LEU A 66 5.62 -9.23 6.30
CA LEU A 66 4.28 -8.72 6.58
C LEU A 66 3.97 -7.39 5.87
N PRO A 67 4.89 -6.39 5.80
CA PRO A 67 4.61 -5.13 5.10
C PRO A 67 4.26 -5.34 3.61
N ARG A 68 4.98 -6.24 2.93
CA ARG A 68 4.77 -6.58 1.51
C ARG A 68 3.43 -7.25 1.29
N VAL A 69 3.13 -8.24 2.12
CA VAL A 69 1.86 -8.97 2.07
C VAL A 69 0.70 -8.05 2.40
N HIS A 70 0.85 -7.16 3.40
CA HIS A 70 -0.21 -6.24 3.78
C HIS A 70 -0.50 -5.21 2.68
N VAL A 71 0.53 -4.62 2.06
CA VAL A 71 0.34 -3.70 0.94
C VAL A 71 -0.38 -4.39 -0.23
N THR A 72 0.12 -5.56 -0.66
CA THR A 72 -0.44 -6.27 -1.81
C THR A 72 -1.85 -6.77 -1.56
N VAL A 73 -2.13 -7.30 -0.37
CA VAL A 73 -3.44 -7.88 -0.03
C VAL A 73 -4.43 -6.81 0.44
N TYR A 74 -4.09 -5.97 1.41
CA TYR A 74 -5.04 -5.02 1.99
C TYR A 74 -5.30 -3.80 1.12
N SER A 75 -4.25 -3.17 0.57
CA SER A 75 -4.43 -2.05 -0.36
C SER A 75 -4.73 -2.52 -1.78
N GLY A 76 -4.05 -3.58 -2.24
CA GLY A 76 -4.12 -4.01 -3.63
C GLY A 76 -5.33 -4.87 -4.00
N VAL A 77 -5.92 -5.59 -3.04
CA VAL A 77 -6.98 -6.58 -3.32
C VAL A 77 -8.21 -6.31 -2.46
N PHE A 78 -8.06 -6.35 -1.14
CA PHE A 78 -9.17 -6.24 -0.19
C PHE A 78 -9.82 -4.84 -0.19
N ALA A 79 -9.12 -3.80 -0.65
CA ALA A 79 -9.74 -2.50 -0.88
C ALA A 79 -10.86 -2.55 -1.95
N TRP A 80 -10.83 -3.53 -2.86
CA TRP A 80 -11.79 -3.65 -3.96
C TRP A 80 -12.93 -4.63 -3.68
N ILE A 81 -12.74 -5.57 -2.75
CA ILE A 81 -13.66 -6.71 -2.56
C ILE A 81 -14.35 -6.74 -1.20
N ARG A 82 -13.94 -5.89 -0.24
CA ARG A 82 -14.55 -5.80 1.08
C ARG A 82 -14.54 -4.37 1.61
N GLN A 83 -15.16 -4.15 2.77
CA GLN A 83 -15.21 -2.83 3.40
C GLN A 83 -13.82 -2.30 3.72
N THR A 84 -13.46 -1.20 3.07
CA THR A 84 -12.13 -0.57 3.12
C THR A 84 -11.66 -0.21 4.52
N LYS A 85 -12.58 0.17 5.42
CA LYS A 85 -12.26 0.51 6.82
C LYS A 85 -11.55 -0.62 7.57
N LEU A 86 -11.81 -1.88 7.20
CA LEU A 86 -11.18 -3.06 7.80
C LEU A 86 -9.70 -3.19 7.42
N ASN A 87 -9.23 -2.43 6.42
CA ASN A 87 -7.86 -2.47 5.93
C ASN A 87 -6.97 -1.45 6.68
N LEU A 88 -7.54 -0.45 7.37
CA LEU A 88 -6.76 0.61 8.04
C LEU A 88 -5.83 0.06 9.13
N GLY A 89 -6.35 -0.79 10.01
CA GLY A 89 -5.56 -1.42 11.08
C GLY A 89 -4.37 -2.22 10.53
N PRO A 90 -4.61 -3.17 9.61
CA PRO A 90 -3.53 -3.93 8.97
C PRO A 90 -2.52 -3.07 8.22
N LEU A 91 -2.93 -2.01 7.53
CA LEU A 91 -1.99 -1.13 6.84
C LEU A 91 -1.10 -0.33 7.81
N LEU A 92 -1.66 0.12 8.93
CA LEU A 92 -0.87 0.75 9.97
C LEU A 92 0.09 -0.23 10.65
N GLU A 93 -0.31 -1.49 10.81
CA GLU A 93 0.57 -2.56 11.29
C GLU A 93 1.70 -2.85 10.30
N GLY A 94 1.41 -2.92 9.00
CA GLY A 94 2.41 -3.10 7.95
C GLY A 94 3.47 -2.00 7.96
N TYR A 95 3.05 -0.75 8.16
CA TYR A 95 3.98 0.37 8.38
C TYR A 95 4.87 0.12 9.61
N LYS A 96 4.27 -0.17 10.78
CA LYS A 96 5.03 -0.37 12.03
C LYS A 96 6.03 -1.52 11.93
N VAL A 97 5.62 -2.65 11.34
CA VAL A 97 6.49 -3.81 11.17
C VAL A 97 7.62 -3.49 10.20
N GLY A 98 7.33 -2.84 9.07
CA GLY A 98 8.35 -2.47 8.08
C GLY A 98 9.39 -1.51 8.64
N MET A 99 8.98 -0.51 9.43
CA MET A 99 9.91 0.38 10.12
C MET A 99 10.82 -0.37 11.10
N ARG A 100 10.31 -1.40 11.79
CA ARG A 100 11.12 -2.22 12.72
C ARG A 100 12.04 -3.22 12.01
N SER A 101 11.60 -3.79 10.89
CA SER A 101 12.38 -4.80 10.14
C SER A 101 13.34 -4.17 9.13
N GLY A 102 13.26 -2.86 8.90
CA GLY A 102 14.08 -2.14 7.93
C GLY A 102 13.54 -2.19 6.49
N ASP A 103 12.35 -2.75 6.27
CA ASP A 103 11.66 -2.69 4.98
C ASP A 103 10.93 -1.34 4.83
N ASN A 104 11.72 -0.27 4.70
CA ASN A 104 11.22 1.11 4.63
C ASN A 104 10.32 1.31 3.41
N GLU A 105 10.68 0.74 2.25
CA GLU A 105 9.89 0.87 1.02
C GLU A 105 8.44 0.45 1.26
N TYR A 106 8.21 -0.78 1.76
CA TYR A 106 6.86 -1.25 2.01
C TYR A 106 6.23 -0.65 3.27
N ALA A 107 7.03 -0.20 4.24
CA ALA A 107 6.50 0.56 5.37
C ALA A 107 5.77 1.82 4.87
N PHE A 108 6.44 2.63 4.05
CA PHE A 108 5.89 3.89 3.57
C PHE A 108 4.81 3.71 2.51
N ILE A 109 4.88 2.67 1.67
CA ILE A 109 3.74 2.31 0.81
C ILE A 109 2.52 1.94 1.67
N SER A 110 2.70 1.20 2.77
CA SER A 110 1.62 0.84 3.70
C SER A 110 1.04 2.07 4.41
N GLY A 111 1.90 3.00 4.84
CA GLY A 111 1.49 4.28 5.44
C GLY A 111 0.68 5.16 4.48
N GLY A 112 1.15 5.32 3.24
CA GLY A 112 0.40 6.02 2.19
C GLY A 112 -0.94 5.33 1.85
N GLY A 113 -0.95 4.00 1.86
CA GLY A 113 -2.16 3.19 1.75
C GLY A 113 -3.16 3.47 2.87
N TYR A 114 -2.69 3.53 4.13
CA TYR A 114 -3.51 3.91 5.29
C TYR A 114 -4.12 5.31 5.11
N CYS A 115 -3.34 6.30 4.67
CA CYS A 115 -3.86 7.65 4.44
C CYS A 115 -4.94 7.68 3.35
N SER A 116 -4.67 7.01 2.23
CA SER A 116 -5.59 6.93 1.08
C SER A 116 -6.90 6.26 1.47
N MET A 117 -6.82 5.12 2.16
CA MET A 117 -8.00 4.39 2.61
C MET A 117 -8.75 5.15 3.71
N GLY A 118 -8.04 5.86 4.59
CA GLY A 118 -8.64 6.69 5.63
C GLY A 118 -9.48 7.81 5.03
N PHE A 119 -8.96 8.43 3.96
CA PHE A 119 -9.67 9.46 3.22
C PHE A 119 -10.95 8.92 2.57
N VAL A 120 -10.84 7.81 1.84
CA VAL A 120 -12.00 7.15 1.17
C VAL A 120 -13.05 6.67 2.17
N CYS A 121 -12.64 6.27 3.38
CA CYS A 121 -13.56 5.84 4.43
C CYS A 121 -14.23 6.99 5.20
N GLY A 122 -13.92 8.25 4.88
CA GLY A 122 -14.48 9.41 5.59
C GLY A 122 -13.95 9.57 7.02
N LYS A 123 -12.70 9.18 7.27
CA LYS A 123 -12.05 9.52 8.55
C LYS A 123 -12.00 11.04 8.70
N GLU A 124 -12.16 11.53 9.93
CA GLU A 124 -12.14 12.95 10.24
C GLU A 124 -10.87 13.60 9.66
N LEU A 125 -11.08 14.66 8.88
CA LEU A 125 -10.08 15.17 7.94
C LEU A 125 -8.88 15.79 8.66
N THR A 126 -9.09 16.47 9.78
CA THR A 126 -8.01 17.08 10.59
C THR A 126 -7.09 16.00 11.15
N THR A 127 -7.66 14.93 11.70
CA THR A 127 -6.91 13.78 12.22
C THR A 127 -6.12 13.09 11.10
N LEU A 128 -6.76 12.88 9.96
CA LEU A 128 -6.12 12.24 8.81
C LEU A 128 -5.00 13.10 8.18
N GLU A 129 -5.17 14.42 8.11
CA GLU A 129 -4.14 15.33 7.61
C GLU A 129 -2.93 15.35 8.54
N ASN A 130 -3.14 15.32 9.86
CA ASN A 130 -2.04 15.19 10.82
C ASN A 130 -1.26 13.86 10.67
N ASP A 131 -1.98 12.74 10.50
CA ASP A 131 -1.36 11.45 10.21
C ASP A 131 -0.56 11.52 8.89
N THR A 132 -1.17 12.06 7.83
CA THR A 132 -0.55 12.20 6.49
C THR A 132 0.70 13.05 6.55
N ARG A 133 0.65 14.22 7.19
CA ARG A 133 1.78 15.13 7.38
C ARG A 133 2.94 14.45 8.12
N THR A 134 2.63 13.62 9.13
CA THR A 134 3.64 12.82 9.84
C THR A 134 4.35 11.85 8.89
N PHE A 135 3.59 11.07 8.12
CA PHE A 135 4.18 10.13 7.15
C PHE A 135 4.99 10.85 6.06
N MET A 136 4.50 11.98 5.54
CA MET A 136 5.20 12.75 4.50
C MET A 136 6.56 13.25 4.98
N LYS A 137 6.64 13.78 6.21
CA LYS A 137 7.92 14.18 6.81
C LYS A 137 8.91 13.02 6.92
N GLN A 138 8.43 11.87 7.36
CA GLN A 138 9.27 10.68 7.48
C GLN A 138 9.69 10.13 6.11
N MET A 139 8.84 10.18 5.09
CA MET A 139 9.23 9.77 3.73
C MET A 139 10.41 10.61 3.21
N ILE A 140 10.46 11.92 3.52
CA ILE A 140 11.62 12.77 3.20
C ILE A 140 12.85 12.33 3.99
N GLU A 141 12.73 12.16 5.31
CA GLU A 141 13.83 11.76 6.20
C GLU A 141 14.47 10.42 5.78
N TYR A 142 13.64 9.46 5.37
CA TYR A 142 14.05 8.12 4.95
C TYR A 142 14.31 8.03 3.43
N LYS A 143 14.35 9.16 2.72
CA LYS A 143 14.63 9.26 1.27
C LYS A 143 13.72 8.39 0.40
N GLN A 144 12.44 8.29 0.77
CA GLN A 144 11.41 7.54 0.04
C GLN A 144 10.67 8.46 -0.94
N GLU A 145 11.42 9.00 -1.90
CA GLU A 145 10.92 10.00 -2.86
C GLU A 145 9.72 9.50 -3.67
N THR A 146 9.75 8.26 -4.13
CA THR A 146 8.64 7.67 -4.89
C THR A 146 7.35 7.64 -4.07
N SER A 147 7.39 7.16 -2.83
CA SER A 147 6.23 7.14 -1.93
C SER A 147 5.74 8.55 -1.60
N TYR A 148 6.66 9.48 -1.38
CA TYR A 148 6.36 10.89 -1.15
C TYR A 148 5.57 11.49 -2.33
N HIS A 149 6.09 11.39 -3.55
CA HIS A 149 5.45 11.95 -4.74
C HIS A 149 4.10 11.29 -5.05
N ILE A 150 3.94 9.99 -4.77
CA ILE A 150 2.64 9.31 -4.90
C ILE A 150 1.61 9.85 -3.89
N CYS A 151 2.04 10.25 -2.69
CA CYS A 151 1.14 10.73 -1.63
C CYS A 151 0.86 12.24 -1.69
N CYS A 152 1.71 13.04 -2.33
CA CYS A 152 1.54 14.49 -2.49
C CYS A 152 0.13 14.92 -2.97
N PRO A 153 -0.45 14.32 -4.03
CA PRO A 153 -1.78 14.71 -4.51
C PRO A 153 -2.87 14.52 -3.46
N LEU A 154 -2.81 13.42 -2.70
CA LEU A 154 -3.77 13.15 -1.62
C LEU A 154 -3.62 14.17 -0.50
N TRP A 155 -2.38 14.48 -0.09
CA TRP A 155 -2.14 15.45 0.97
C TRP A 155 -2.61 16.85 0.55
N GLN A 156 -2.35 17.28 -0.70
CA GLN A 156 -2.86 18.55 -1.22
C GLN A 156 -4.39 18.57 -1.27
N LEU A 157 -5.02 17.47 -1.68
CA LEU A 157 -6.49 17.35 -1.67
C LEU A 157 -7.07 17.49 -0.26
N GLN A 158 -6.44 16.91 0.75
CA GLN A 158 -6.86 17.07 2.15
C GLN A 158 -6.79 18.54 2.57
N LEU A 159 -5.68 19.23 2.28
CA LEU A 159 -5.51 20.66 2.60
C LEU A 159 -6.58 21.52 1.91
N ASN A 160 -6.83 21.28 0.62
CA ASN A 160 -7.87 21.95 -0.16
C ASN A 160 -9.24 21.80 0.48
N LEU A 161 -9.64 20.58 0.86
CA LEU A 161 -10.93 20.30 1.49
C LEU A 161 -11.05 20.87 2.92
N MET A 162 -9.93 21.19 3.57
CA MET A 162 -9.90 21.93 4.83
C MET A 162 -9.99 23.46 4.65
N GLY A 163 -10.16 23.95 3.41
CA GLY A 163 -10.21 25.38 3.11
C GLY A 163 -8.84 26.06 3.12
N ARG A 164 -7.75 25.30 2.95
CA ARG A 164 -6.37 25.83 2.90
C ARG A 164 -5.89 26.07 1.45
N SER A 165 -6.81 26.32 0.52
CA SER A 165 -6.54 26.67 -0.87
C SER A 165 -7.65 27.60 -1.40
N ASP A 166 -7.30 28.45 -2.35
CA ASP A 166 -8.22 29.38 -3.02
C ASP A 166 -9.21 28.64 -3.95
N ASP A 167 -8.74 27.61 -4.65
CA ASP A 167 -9.57 26.72 -5.48
C ASP A 167 -9.38 25.25 -5.06
N PRO A 168 -10.34 24.65 -4.35
CA PRO A 168 -10.24 23.27 -3.90
C PRO A 168 -10.10 22.23 -5.03
N ALA A 169 -10.55 22.54 -6.25
CA ALA A 169 -10.46 21.64 -7.40
C ALA A 169 -9.07 21.64 -8.05
N HIS A 170 -8.25 22.65 -7.76
CA HIS A 170 -6.91 22.80 -8.28
C HIS A 170 -5.87 22.34 -7.24
N LEU A 171 -5.12 21.28 -7.56
CA LEU A 171 -4.13 20.68 -6.65
C LEU A 171 -2.82 21.46 -6.66
N THR A 172 -2.87 22.72 -6.23
CA THR A 172 -1.70 23.57 -6.02
C THR A 172 -1.66 24.07 -4.58
N GLY A 173 -0.48 24.08 -3.96
CA GLY A 173 -0.29 24.55 -2.60
C GLY A 173 0.96 23.98 -1.92
N GLU A 174 0.89 23.85 -0.60
CA GLU A 174 2.00 23.41 0.27
C GLU A 174 2.60 22.05 -0.15
N ALA A 175 1.74 21.10 -0.53
CA ALA A 175 2.12 19.70 -0.70
C ALA A 175 2.44 19.33 -2.15
N LEU A 176 1.81 20.00 -3.12
CA LEU A 176 1.98 19.75 -4.54
C LEU A 176 1.68 21.04 -5.32
N ASP A 177 2.51 21.34 -6.32
CA ASP A 177 2.22 22.35 -7.33
C ASP A 177 2.17 21.65 -8.69
N LEU A 178 0.95 21.33 -9.14
CA LEU A 178 0.73 20.52 -10.33
C LEU A 178 1.26 21.19 -11.61
N GLU A 179 1.21 22.53 -11.70
CA GLU A 179 1.63 23.27 -12.90
C GLU A 179 3.14 23.36 -13.05
N ARG A 180 3.90 23.25 -11.94
CA ARG A 180 5.37 23.21 -11.97
C ARG A 180 5.95 21.80 -12.07
N SER A 181 5.12 20.78 -11.92
CA SER A 181 5.55 19.37 -11.85
C SER A 181 5.38 18.60 -13.17
N ILE A 182 4.93 19.28 -14.24
CA ILE A 182 4.77 18.76 -15.61
C ILE A 182 5.81 19.44 -16.52
#